data_AF-A0A1Y3DQ87-F1
#
_entry.id   AF-A0A1Y3DQ87-F1
#
_cell.length_a   1.000
_cell.length_b   1.000
_cell.length_c   1.000
_cell.angle_alpha   90.00
_cell.angle_beta   90.00
_cell.angle_gamma   90.00
#
_symmetry.space_group_name_H-M   'P 1'
#
loop_
_entity.id
_entity.type
_entity.pdbx_description
1 polymer ?
#
loop_
_entity_poly.entity_id
_entity_poly.type
_entity_poly.pdbx_seq_one_letter_code
_entity_poly.pdbx_strand_id
1 'polypeptide(L)'
;MAKLLPPPFHGYIRKMFFPLRNAASASRKCCLHTHVQQKNGMMKTTPLISKRSYFTSLYDTKTEKTKLMNEMDDLYDHILTSNWNDSVHLVLNVSIWEGILNSIEDKVKLYEQDEDIMKKKKIINEIFDVLFILEDLRDHVNELLEQSSRASGLAGTHILASFKIENMNEHIEFLKTKYDELLLKYPLYKYQIDMVLGKGLALLRQKYNFEWRHMHNFFF
;
A
#
# COMPACT_ATOMS: atom_id res chain seq x y z
N MET A 1 -36.64 -2.02 -31.64
CA MET A 1 -35.49 -1.10 -31.64
C MET A 1 -34.60 -1.44 -30.46
N ALA A 2 -33.43 -2.01 -30.72
CA ALA A 2 -32.51 -2.50 -29.71
C ALA A 2 -31.86 -1.32 -28.96
N LYS A 3 -31.90 -1.35 -27.63
CA LYS A 3 -31.20 -0.38 -26.76
C LYS A 3 -29.73 -0.80 -26.67
N LEU A 4 -28.85 0.02 -27.22
CA LEU A 4 -27.40 -0.09 -27.03
C LEU A 4 -27.08 0.23 -25.56
N LEU A 5 -26.53 -0.75 -24.85
CA LEU A 5 -25.94 -0.59 -23.53
C LEU A 5 -24.65 0.26 -23.64
N PRO A 6 -24.38 1.18 -22.70
CA PRO A 6 -23.07 1.83 -22.63
C PRO A 6 -22.01 0.79 -22.21
N PRO A 7 -20.75 0.95 -22.67
CA PRO A 7 -19.70 -0.01 -22.39
C PRO A 7 -19.30 0.01 -20.91
N PRO A 8 -18.84 -1.12 -20.35
CA PRO A 8 -18.31 -1.15 -18.99
C PRO A 8 -17.02 -0.33 -18.92
N PHE A 9 -16.94 0.57 -17.94
CA PHE A 9 -15.70 1.25 -17.56
C PHE A 9 -14.61 0.20 -17.35
N HIS A 10 -13.66 0.17 -18.29
CA HIS A 10 -12.43 -0.58 -18.15
C HIS A 10 -11.62 0.13 -17.07
N GLY A 11 -11.69 -0.37 -15.84
CA GLY A 11 -10.66 -0.13 -14.85
C GLY A 11 -9.33 -0.50 -15.48
N TYR A 12 -8.40 0.45 -15.53
CA TYR A 12 -7.01 0.19 -15.89
C TYR A 12 -6.41 -0.72 -14.81
N ILE A 13 -6.65 -2.03 -14.94
CA ILE A 13 -5.82 -3.04 -14.31
C ILE A 13 -4.44 -2.84 -14.93
N ARG A 14 -3.51 -2.26 -14.15
CA ARG A 14 -2.08 -2.34 -14.43
C ARG A 14 -1.71 -3.83 -14.44
N LYS A 15 -1.83 -4.46 -15.61
CA LYS A 15 -1.14 -5.72 -15.90
C LYS A 15 0.35 -5.38 -15.89
N MET A 16 1.03 -5.69 -14.78
CA MET A 16 2.48 -5.69 -14.74
C MET A 16 2.99 -6.85 -15.60
N PHE A 17 3.15 -6.59 -16.90
CA PHE A 17 3.99 -7.38 -17.78
C PHE A 17 5.45 -6.95 -17.53
N PHE A 18 6.22 -7.78 -16.85
CA PHE A 18 7.67 -7.63 -16.82
C PHE A 18 8.25 -8.20 -18.11
N PRO A 19 8.99 -7.41 -18.92
CA PRO A 19 9.75 -7.96 -20.02
C PRO A 19 10.96 -8.74 -19.45
N LEU A 20 11.02 -10.03 -19.77
CA LEU A 20 12.23 -10.84 -19.68
C LEU A 20 13.34 -10.18 -20.51
N ARG A 21 14.22 -9.44 -19.84
CA ARG A 21 15.47 -8.95 -20.43
C ARG A 21 16.59 -9.90 -20.03
N ASN A 22 17.01 -10.71 -20.99
CA ASN A 22 18.29 -11.40 -21.00
C ASN A 22 19.43 -10.38 -20.77
N ALA A 23 20.24 -10.61 -19.74
CA ALA A 23 21.56 -9.98 -19.61
C ALA A 23 22.53 -10.92 -18.88
N ALA A 24 23.33 -11.59 -19.70
CA ALA A 24 24.73 -11.98 -19.53
C ALA A 24 25.29 -12.21 -18.12
N SER A 25 25.79 -13.43 -17.95
CA SER A 25 26.78 -13.82 -16.95
C SER A 25 28.02 -12.94 -17.01
N ALA A 26 28.34 -12.26 -15.90
CA ALA A 26 29.65 -11.65 -15.70
C ALA A 26 30.11 -11.90 -14.26
N SER A 27 30.90 -12.96 -14.12
CA SER A 27 31.74 -13.26 -12.96
C SER A 27 32.55 -12.02 -12.56
N ARG A 28 32.32 -11.50 -11.35
CA ARG A 28 33.22 -10.51 -10.74
C ARG A 28 33.78 -11.07 -9.44
N LYS A 29 35.06 -11.43 -9.56
CA LYS A 29 35.99 -11.82 -8.50
C LYS A 29 35.96 -10.79 -7.38
N CYS A 30 35.67 -11.26 -6.17
CA CYS A 30 35.86 -10.51 -4.94
C CYS A 30 37.38 -10.37 -4.71
N CYS A 31 37.90 -9.14 -4.77
CA CYS A 31 39.29 -8.85 -4.38
C CYS A 31 39.36 -8.79 -2.85
N LEU A 32 39.82 -9.88 -2.23
CA LEU A 32 40.32 -9.85 -0.86
C LEU A 32 41.70 -9.19 -0.87
N HIS A 33 41.79 -8.01 -0.25
CA HIS A 33 43.05 -7.33 -0.01
C HIS A 33 43.85 -8.15 1.01
N THR A 34 44.89 -8.86 0.55
CA THR A 34 45.84 -9.55 1.43
C THR A 34 47.02 -8.61 1.72
N HIS A 35 47.26 -8.36 3.01
CA HIS A 35 48.50 -7.74 3.46
C HIS A 35 49.61 -8.81 3.36
N VAL A 36 50.50 -8.66 2.39
CA VAL A 36 51.62 -9.60 2.17
C VAL A 36 52.77 -9.24 3.11
N GLN A 37 52.99 -10.04 4.15
CA GLN A 37 54.31 -10.16 4.78
C GLN A 37 54.97 -11.43 4.23
N GLN A 38 55.97 -11.24 3.36
CA GLN A 38 56.82 -12.32 2.88
C GLN A 38 57.87 -12.67 3.95
N LYS A 39 57.76 -13.87 4.52
CA LYS A 39 58.93 -14.64 4.96
C LYS A 39 58.72 -16.12 4.62
N ASN A 40 59.77 -16.69 4.06
CA ASN A 40 59.87 -17.99 3.42
C ASN A 40 59.32 -19.16 4.26
N GLY A 41 58.57 -20.05 3.60
CA GLY A 41 58.20 -21.36 4.13
C GLY A 41 56.90 -21.88 3.54
N MET A 42 56.94 -23.06 2.91
CA MET A 42 55.81 -23.76 2.29
C MET A 42 54.52 -23.68 3.12
N MET A 43 53.49 -23.01 2.61
CA MET A 43 52.13 -23.09 3.17
C MET A 43 51.24 -23.95 2.27
N LYS A 44 50.83 -25.10 2.79
CA LYS A 44 49.66 -25.84 2.31
C LYS A 44 48.43 -24.97 2.55
N THR A 45 47.85 -24.42 1.50
CA THR A 45 46.55 -23.73 1.56
C THR A 45 45.46 -24.77 1.73
N THR A 46 45.19 -25.16 2.98
CA THR A 46 43.90 -25.75 3.32
C THR A 46 42.89 -24.61 3.39
N PRO A 47 41.78 -24.66 2.63
CA PRO A 47 40.70 -23.70 2.85
C PRO A 47 40.18 -23.95 4.27
N LEU A 48 40.30 -22.95 5.15
CA LEU A 48 39.59 -22.92 6.41
C LEU A 48 38.10 -22.82 6.09
N ILE A 49 37.48 -23.96 5.77
CA ILE A 49 36.04 -24.13 5.88
C ILE A 49 35.77 -24.03 7.38
N SER A 50 35.52 -22.81 7.84
CA SER A 50 35.01 -22.53 9.17
C SER A 50 33.73 -23.33 9.33
N LYS A 51 33.81 -24.49 9.99
CA LYS A 51 32.66 -25.30 10.37
C LYS A 51 31.84 -24.46 11.34
N ARG A 52 30.86 -23.72 10.80
CA ARG A 52 29.87 -23.02 11.61
C ARG A 52 29.21 -24.08 12.50
N SER A 53 29.36 -23.93 13.82
CA SER A 53 28.80 -24.89 14.77
C SER A 53 27.29 -24.97 14.55
N TYR A 54 26.73 -26.18 14.55
CA TYR A 54 25.29 -26.42 14.35
C TYR A 54 24.42 -25.58 15.29
N PHE A 55 24.89 -25.39 16.54
CA PHE A 55 24.24 -24.52 17.52
C PHE A 55 24.23 -23.05 17.11
N THR A 56 25.30 -22.55 16.48
CA THR A 56 25.37 -21.18 15.98
C THR A 56 24.42 -20.99 14.80
N SER A 57 24.35 -21.94 13.85
CA SER A 57 23.40 -21.84 12.73
C SER A 57 21.94 -21.87 13.16
N LEU A 58 21.58 -22.67 14.17
CA LEU A 58 20.21 -22.71 14.70
C LEU A 58 19.84 -21.45 15.49
N TYR A 59 20.80 -20.87 16.20
CA TYR A 59 20.59 -19.62 16.91
C TYR A 59 20.40 -18.46 15.93
N ASP A 60 21.23 -18.41 14.89
CA ASP A 60 21.17 -17.41 13.83
C ASP A 60 19.79 -17.44 13.14
N THR A 61 19.27 -18.61 12.76
CA THR A 61 17.94 -18.72 12.12
C THR A 61 16.79 -18.29 13.04
N LYS A 62 16.84 -18.63 14.33
CA LYS A 62 15.83 -18.16 15.29
C LYS A 62 15.85 -16.64 15.43
N THR A 63 17.04 -16.04 15.53
CA THR A 63 17.17 -14.58 15.61
C THR A 63 16.75 -13.88 14.32
N GLU A 64 17.03 -14.46 13.15
CA GLU A 64 16.58 -13.94 11.85
C GLU A 64 15.06 -13.98 11.72
N LYS A 65 14.41 -15.09 12.13
CA LYS A 65 12.94 -15.18 12.16
C LYS A 65 12.33 -14.09 13.05
N THR A 66 12.86 -13.89 14.25
CA THR A 66 12.36 -12.83 15.16
C THR A 66 12.55 -11.44 14.57
N LYS A 67 13.70 -11.17 13.93
CA LYS A 67 13.92 -9.88 13.26
C LYS A 67 12.93 -9.64 12.13
N LEU A 68 12.67 -10.66 11.30
CA LEU A 68 11.68 -10.56 10.22
C LEU A 68 10.28 -10.28 10.78
N MET A 69 9.87 -10.97 11.85
CA MET A 69 8.59 -10.72 12.49
C MET A 69 8.47 -9.28 13.02
N ASN A 70 9.53 -8.75 13.63
CA ASN A 70 9.55 -7.37 14.10
C ASN A 70 9.48 -6.37 12.94
N GLU A 71 10.24 -6.58 11.86
CA GLU A 71 10.17 -5.73 10.65
C GLU A 71 8.76 -5.70 10.04
N MET A 72 8.07 -6.84 10.07
CA MET A 72 6.68 -6.98 9.63
C MET A 72 5.71 -6.17 10.50
N ASP A 73 5.89 -6.23 11.82
CA ASP A 73 5.06 -5.48 12.77
C ASP A 73 5.33 -3.97 12.68
N ASP A 74 6.61 -3.58 12.60
CA ASP A 74 7.00 -2.18 12.43
C ASP A 74 6.40 -1.58 11.15
N LEU A 75 6.41 -2.32 10.03
CA LEU A 75 5.79 -1.86 8.79
C LEU A 75 4.27 -1.71 8.95
N TYR A 76 3.61 -2.71 9.54
CA TYR A 76 2.17 -2.66 9.77
C TYR A 76 1.77 -1.47 10.65
N ASP A 77 2.46 -1.28 11.77
CA ASP A 77 2.18 -0.21 12.72
C ASP A 77 2.44 1.16 12.11
N HIS A 78 3.52 1.33 11.34
CA HIS A 78 3.78 2.59 10.61
C HIS A 78 2.67 2.92 9.63
N ILE A 79 2.18 1.94 8.86
CA ILE A 79 1.07 2.16 7.92
C ILE A 79 -0.20 2.48 8.71
N LEU A 80 -0.55 1.67 9.70
CA LEU A 80 -1.81 1.78 10.45
C LEU A 80 -1.94 3.13 11.19
N THR A 81 -0.84 3.60 11.79
CA THR A 81 -0.81 4.82 12.61
C THR A 81 -0.61 6.10 11.79
N SER A 82 -0.29 5.99 10.51
CA SER A 82 -0.17 7.14 9.62
C SER A 82 -1.50 7.88 9.42
N ASN A 83 -1.45 9.13 8.98
CA ASN A 83 -2.64 9.89 8.64
C ASN A 83 -3.07 9.62 7.19
N TRP A 84 -4.10 8.78 7.01
CA TRP A 84 -4.54 8.34 5.67
C TRP A 84 -5.32 9.42 4.91
N ASN A 85 -5.77 10.48 5.61
CA ASN A 85 -6.46 11.60 4.99
C ASN A 85 -5.49 12.67 4.43
N ASP A 86 -4.20 12.61 4.78
CA ASP A 86 -3.17 13.51 4.24
C ASP A 86 -2.54 12.91 2.98
N SER A 87 -2.95 13.43 1.82
CA SER A 87 -2.46 12.96 0.52
C SER A 87 -0.96 13.23 0.33
N VAL A 88 -0.42 14.32 0.87
CA VAL A 88 1.02 14.63 0.75
C VAL A 88 1.83 13.62 1.54
N HIS A 89 1.37 13.31 2.76
CA HIS A 89 2.01 12.30 3.59
C HIS A 89 2.02 10.92 2.91
N LEU A 90 0.89 10.49 2.34
CA LEU A 90 0.83 9.20 1.65
C LEU A 90 1.73 9.15 0.41
N VAL A 91 1.70 10.18 -0.45
CA VAL A 91 2.54 10.23 -1.66
C VAL A 91 4.03 10.11 -1.33
N LEU A 92 4.49 10.70 -0.22
CA LEU A 92 5.89 10.65 0.19
C LEU A 92 6.28 9.29 0.80
N ASN A 93 5.37 8.58 1.45
CA ASN A 93 5.69 7.38 2.23
C ASN A 93 5.30 6.06 1.58
N VAL A 94 4.26 6.00 0.75
CA VAL A 94 3.76 4.74 0.15
C VAL A 94 4.87 4.02 -0.62
N SER A 95 5.62 4.73 -1.46
CA SER A 95 6.73 4.13 -2.21
C SER A 95 7.86 3.57 -1.32
N ILE A 96 8.08 4.17 -0.16
CA ILE A 96 9.05 3.67 0.84
C ILE A 96 8.51 2.38 1.47
N TRP A 97 7.24 2.37 1.85
CA TRP A 97 6.59 1.19 2.44
C TRP A 97 6.53 0.02 1.46
N GLU A 98 6.23 0.26 0.19
CA GLU A 98 6.29 -0.77 -0.86
C GLU A 98 7.72 -1.33 -1.02
N GLY A 99 8.73 -0.48 -0.93
CA GLY A 99 10.13 -0.91 -0.93
C GLY A 99 10.47 -1.85 0.24
N ILE A 100 9.97 -1.52 1.44
CA ILE A 100 10.11 -2.36 2.63
C ILE A 100 9.35 -3.68 2.45
N LEU A 101 8.11 -3.63 1.96
CA LEU A 101 7.31 -4.82 1.67
C LEU A 101 8.04 -5.76 0.72
N ASN A 102 8.58 -5.24 -0.40
CA ASN A 102 9.35 -6.04 -1.35
C ASN A 102 10.57 -6.73 -0.69
N SER A 103 11.27 -6.01 0.19
CA SER A 103 12.38 -6.60 0.96
C SER A 103 11.92 -7.71 1.91
N ILE A 104 10.79 -7.52 2.58
CA ILE A 104 10.17 -8.53 3.44
C ILE A 104 9.75 -9.74 2.61
N GLU A 105 9.12 -9.54 1.45
CA GLU A 105 8.69 -10.64 0.59
C GLU A 105 9.84 -11.53 0.12
N ASP A 106 10.99 -10.93 -0.18
CA ASP A 106 12.20 -11.69 -0.52
C ASP A 106 12.70 -12.53 0.64
N LYS A 107 12.63 -12.03 1.88
CA LYS A 107 13.01 -12.78 3.09
C LYS A 107 12.00 -13.88 3.43
N VAL A 108 10.71 -13.63 3.21
CA VAL A 108 9.61 -14.58 3.52
C VAL A 108 9.69 -15.85 2.66
N LYS A 109 10.28 -15.80 1.45
CA LYS A 109 10.48 -17.00 0.59
C LYS A 109 11.20 -18.15 1.30
N LEU A 110 12.07 -17.84 2.26
CA LEU A 110 12.79 -18.85 3.06
C LEU A 110 11.92 -19.53 4.11
N TYR A 111 10.74 -18.98 4.39
CA TYR A 111 9.84 -19.36 5.48
C TYR A 111 8.41 -19.67 4.97
N GLU A 112 8.25 -20.08 3.71
CA GLU A 112 6.92 -20.33 3.12
C GLU A 112 6.11 -21.40 3.85
N GLN A 113 6.77 -22.34 4.53
CA GLN A 113 6.12 -23.38 5.34
C GLN A 113 5.75 -22.90 6.76
N ASP A 114 6.20 -21.71 7.16
CA ASP A 114 5.95 -21.16 8.49
C ASP A 114 4.61 -20.42 8.54
N GLU A 115 3.62 -21.07 9.14
CA GLU A 115 2.26 -20.56 9.30
C GLU A 115 2.20 -19.16 9.93
N ASP A 116 3.07 -18.86 10.90
CA ASP A 116 3.03 -17.59 11.63
C ASP A 116 3.48 -16.41 10.76
N ILE A 117 4.55 -16.62 9.99
CA ILE A 117 5.06 -15.63 9.04
C ILE A 117 4.05 -15.42 7.92
N MET A 118 3.47 -16.49 7.40
CA MET A 118 2.48 -16.40 6.32
C MET A 118 1.19 -15.70 6.77
N LYS A 119 0.77 -15.85 8.03
CA LYS A 119 -0.34 -15.09 8.61
C LYS A 119 -0.03 -13.59 8.69
N LYS A 120 1.15 -13.20 9.21
CA LYS A 120 1.56 -11.79 9.25
C LYS A 120 1.66 -11.19 7.84
N LYS A 121 2.18 -11.94 6.87
CA LYS A 121 2.26 -11.51 5.47
C LYS A 121 0.87 -11.18 4.92
N LYS A 122 -0.13 -12.02 5.19
CA LYS A 122 -1.52 -11.77 4.77
C LYS A 122 -2.08 -10.48 5.38
N ILE A 123 -1.82 -10.24 6.67
CA ILE A 123 -2.25 -9.02 7.38
C ILE A 123 -1.62 -7.77 6.75
N ILE A 124 -0.33 -7.80 6.43
CA ILE A 124 0.34 -6.69 5.75
C ILE A 124 -0.23 -6.48 4.34
N ASN A 125 -0.44 -7.54 3.57
CA ASN A 125 -1.04 -7.38 2.24
C ASN A 125 -2.46 -6.79 2.35
N GLU A 126 -3.22 -7.19 3.35
CA GLU A 126 -4.56 -6.65 3.61
C GLU A 126 -4.53 -5.16 3.95
N ILE A 127 -3.58 -4.66 4.77
CA ILE A 127 -3.53 -3.22 5.07
C ILE A 127 -3.18 -2.39 3.84
N PHE A 128 -2.31 -2.90 2.95
CA PHE A 128 -2.03 -2.27 1.66
C PHE A 128 -3.25 -2.27 0.75
N ASP A 129 -3.99 -3.39 0.66
CA ASP A 129 -5.22 -3.45 -0.14
C ASP A 129 -6.24 -2.40 0.33
N VAL A 130 -6.44 -2.27 1.66
CA VAL A 130 -7.36 -1.27 2.22
C VAL A 130 -6.86 0.14 1.98
N LEU A 131 -5.55 0.39 2.12
CA LEU A 131 -4.93 1.68 1.87
C LEU A 131 -5.19 2.15 0.43
N PHE A 132 -4.93 1.30 -0.57
CA PHE A 132 -5.13 1.65 -1.98
C PHE A 132 -6.60 1.86 -2.33
N ILE A 133 -7.51 1.03 -1.80
CA ILE A 133 -8.95 1.24 -2.01
C ILE A 133 -9.39 2.59 -1.44
N LEU A 134 -8.92 2.94 -0.23
CA LEU A 134 -9.28 4.22 0.40
C LEU A 134 -8.62 5.41 -0.31
N GLU A 135 -7.43 5.26 -0.85
CA GLU A 135 -6.78 6.27 -1.69
C GLU A 135 -7.62 6.60 -2.93
N ASP A 136 -8.04 5.60 -3.69
CA ASP A 136 -8.90 5.78 -4.87
C ASP A 136 -10.22 6.47 -4.51
N LEU A 137 -10.85 6.05 -3.41
CA LEU A 137 -12.13 6.62 -2.96
C LEU A 137 -11.98 8.06 -2.47
N ARG A 138 -10.88 8.38 -1.80
CA ARG A 138 -10.57 9.76 -1.40
C ARG A 138 -10.38 10.65 -2.62
N ASP A 139 -9.60 10.19 -3.59
CA ASP A 139 -9.33 10.95 -4.81
C ASP A 139 -10.62 11.17 -5.61
N HIS A 140 -11.51 10.18 -5.64
CA HIS A 140 -12.85 10.34 -6.21
C HIS A 140 -13.68 11.42 -5.48
N VAL A 141 -13.70 11.41 -4.14
CA VAL A 141 -14.38 12.45 -3.35
C VAL A 141 -13.79 13.84 -3.63
N ASN A 142 -12.46 13.95 -3.69
CA ASN A 142 -11.77 15.21 -3.95
C ASN A 142 -12.10 15.76 -5.34
N GLU A 143 -12.13 14.90 -6.36
CA GLU A 143 -12.53 15.27 -7.71
C GLU A 143 -13.97 15.81 -7.73
N LEU A 144 -14.90 15.14 -7.06
CA LEU A 144 -16.29 15.61 -6.96
C LEU A 144 -16.36 16.99 -6.27
N LEU A 145 -15.66 17.18 -5.14
CA LEU A 145 -15.65 18.44 -4.40
C LEU A 145 -15.04 19.59 -5.21
N GLU A 146 -13.96 19.32 -5.94
CA GLU A 146 -13.27 20.28 -6.80
C GLU A 146 -14.17 20.70 -7.97
N GLN A 147 -14.73 19.75 -8.72
CA GLN A 147 -15.63 20.05 -9.83
C GLN A 147 -16.88 20.81 -9.35
N SER A 148 -17.42 20.42 -8.21
CA SER A 148 -18.54 21.13 -7.58
C SER A 148 -18.19 22.56 -7.23
N SER A 149 -16.97 22.81 -6.77
CA SER A 149 -16.47 24.16 -6.50
C SER A 149 -16.33 24.98 -7.78
N ARG A 150 -15.78 24.39 -8.85
CA ARG A 150 -15.59 25.04 -10.15
C ARG A 150 -16.91 25.34 -10.85
N ALA A 151 -17.92 24.48 -10.70
CA ALA A 151 -19.26 24.68 -11.25
C ALA A 151 -20.00 25.86 -10.59
N SER A 152 -19.63 26.25 -9.37
CA SER A 152 -20.24 27.39 -8.68
C SER A 152 -19.77 28.76 -9.24
N GLY A 153 -18.65 28.80 -9.98
CA GLY A 153 -18.04 30.04 -10.46
C GLY A 153 -17.42 30.89 -9.34
N LEU A 154 -16.87 32.05 -9.72
CA LEU A 154 -16.20 32.96 -8.78
C LEU A 154 -17.17 33.43 -7.70
N ALA A 155 -16.86 33.15 -6.42
CA ALA A 155 -17.68 33.53 -5.27
C ALA A 155 -19.18 33.13 -5.37
N GLY A 156 -19.50 32.07 -6.10
CA GLY A 156 -20.87 31.62 -6.30
C GLY A 156 -21.68 32.42 -7.33
N THR A 157 -21.04 33.33 -8.08
CA THR A 157 -21.72 34.21 -9.05
C THR A 157 -21.86 33.61 -10.44
N HIS A 158 -21.51 32.32 -10.62
CA HIS A 158 -21.48 31.61 -11.91
C HIS A 158 -20.56 32.22 -13.00
N ILE A 159 -19.82 33.29 -12.68
CA ILE A 159 -18.79 33.86 -13.55
C ILE A 159 -17.63 32.86 -13.64
N LEU A 160 -17.22 32.51 -14.87
CA LEU A 160 -16.22 31.49 -15.17
C LEU A 160 -16.57 30.09 -14.60
N ALA A 161 -17.85 29.78 -14.45
CA ALA A 161 -18.30 28.47 -13.98
C ALA A 161 -17.97 27.36 -14.99
N SER A 162 -17.49 26.23 -14.48
CA SER A 162 -17.36 24.99 -15.23
C SER A 162 -18.71 24.28 -15.37
N PHE A 163 -18.74 23.18 -16.13
CA PHE A 163 -19.91 22.31 -16.22
C PHE A 163 -20.25 21.68 -14.87
N LYS A 164 -21.55 21.44 -14.65
CA LYS A 164 -22.07 20.77 -13.46
C LYS A 164 -22.02 19.25 -13.66
N ILE A 165 -21.75 18.50 -12.59
CA ILE A 165 -21.89 17.04 -12.58
C ILE A 165 -23.39 16.70 -12.64
N GLU A 166 -23.81 16.07 -13.74
CA GLU A 166 -25.22 15.72 -13.97
C GLU A 166 -25.67 14.51 -13.12
N ASN A 167 -24.77 13.55 -12.90
CA ASN A 167 -25.04 12.28 -12.24
C ASN A 167 -24.53 12.23 -10.78
N MET A 168 -24.53 13.36 -10.06
CA MET A 168 -24.01 13.47 -8.69
C MET A 168 -24.63 12.44 -7.72
N ASN A 169 -25.92 12.15 -7.85
CA ASN A 169 -26.60 11.17 -6.99
C ASN A 169 -26.04 9.74 -7.18
N GLU A 170 -25.61 9.38 -8.39
CA GLU A 170 -25.02 8.06 -8.66
C GLU A 170 -23.67 7.92 -7.95
N HIS A 171 -22.84 8.97 -7.98
CA HIS A 171 -21.57 9.01 -7.28
C HIS A 171 -21.75 8.94 -5.75
N ILE A 172 -22.72 9.67 -5.21
CA ILE A 172 -23.04 9.63 -3.78
C ILE A 172 -23.49 8.23 -3.36
N GLU A 173 -24.39 7.59 -4.11
CA GLU A 173 -24.83 6.23 -3.79
C GLU A 173 -23.71 5.19 -3.93
N PHE A 174 -22.83 5.36 -4.93
CA PHE A 174 -21.63 4.54 -5.05
C PHE A 174 -20.74 4.65 -3.79
N LEU A 175 -20.42 5.86 -3.36
CA LEU A 175 -19.56 6.10 -2.19
C LEU A 175 -20.20 5.59 -0.89
N LYS A 176 -21.50 5.80 -0.70
CA LYS A 176 -22.27 5.24 0.44
C LYS A 176 -22.21 3.73 0.48
N THR A 177 -22.45 3.09 -0.67
CA THR A 177 -22.43 1.63 -0.79
C THR A 177 -21.03 1.10 -0.50
N LYS A 178 -19.99 1.74 -1.05
CA LYS A 178 -18.59 1.37 -0.78
C LYS A 178 -18.22 1.50 0.68
N TYR A 179 -18.68 2.55 1.36
CA TYR A 179 -18.45 2.71 2.79
C TYR A 179 -19.03 1.56 3.61
N ASP A 180 -20.29 1.20 3.37
CA ASP A 180 -20.94 0.07 4.05
C ASP A 180 -20.26 -1.27 3.72
N GLU A 181 -19.88 -1.50 2.45
CA GLU A 181 -19.14 -2.70 2.02
C GLU A 181 -17.79 -2.83 2.71
N LEU A 182 -17.04 -1.73 2.83
CA LEU A 182 -15.72 -1.72 3.47
C LEU A 182 -15.83 -1.98 4.96
N LEU A 183 -16.80 -1.41 5.66
CA LEU A 183 -17.01 -1.69 7.09
C LEU A 183 -17.34 -3.17 7.37
N LEU A 184 -18.07 -3.82 6.45
CA LEU A 184 -18.38 -5.24 6.55
C LEU A 184 -17.15 -6.13 6.23
N LYS A 185 -16.39 -5.77 5.19
CA LYS A 185 -15.25 -6.56 4.72
C LYS A 185 -14.01 -6.40 5.60
N TYR A 186 -13.80 -5.20 6.15
CA TYR A 186 -12.58 -4.78 6.80
C TYR A 186 -12.86 -4.10 8.17
N PRO A 187 -13.52 -4.79 9.11
CA PRO A 187 -13.96 -4.19 10.37
C PRO A 187 -12.81 -3.69 11.25
N LEU A 188 -11.63 -4.30 11.14
CA LEU A 188 -10.43 -3.89 11.90
C LEU A 188 -9.93 -2.49 11.50
N TYR A 189 -10.16 -2.08 10.25
CA TYR A 189 -9.72 -0.79 9.71
C TYR A 189 -10.84 0.26 9.71
N LYS A 190 -11.87 0.07 10.54
CA LYS A 190 -12.99 1.00 10.66
C LYS A 190 -12.53 2.43 10.89
N TYR A 191 -11.51 2.64 11.72
CA TYR A 191 -10.99 3.98 12.01
C TYR A 191 -10.44 4.66 10.75
N GLN A 192 -9.66 3.95 9.94
CA GLN A 192 -9.10 4.44 8.68
C GLN A 192 -10.22 4.71 7.66
N ILE A 193 -11.20 3.80 7.55
CA ILE A 193 -12.37 3.97 6.68
C ILE A 193 -13.18 5.22 7.08
N ASP A 194 -13.44 5.41 8.37
CA ASP A 194 -14.14 6.58 8.91
C ASP A 194 -13.33 7.87 8.66
N MET A 195 -12.02 7.80 8.85
CA MET A 195 -11.12 8.95 8.66
C MET A 195 -11.10 9.43 7.21
N VAL A 196 -11.06 8.52 6.24
CA VAL A 196 -10.92 8.86 4.83
C VAL A 196 -12.29 9.06 4.18
N LEU A 197 -13.07 7.99 4.08
CA LEU A 197 -14.32 8.00 3.34
C LEU A 197 -15.48 8.59 4.15
N GLY A 198 -15.54 8.31 5.45
CA GLY A 198 -16.56 8.87 6.34
C GLY A 198 -16.49 10.41 6.41
N LYS A 199 -15.30 10.96 6.65
CA LYS A 199 -15.08 12.41 6.58
C LYS A 199 -15.29 12.98 5.17
N GLY A 200 -14.87 12.25 4.13
CA GLY A 200 -15.12 12.66 2.74
C GLY A 200 -16.61 12.81 2.41
N LEU A 201 -17.43 11.86 2.84
CA LEU A 201 -18.90 11.92 2.72
C LEU A 201 -19.49 13.09 3.51
N ALA A 202 -18.93 13.41 4.69
CA ALA A 202 -19.37 14.57 5.49
C ALA A 202 -19.08 15.89 4.78
N LEU A 203 -17.89 16.03 4.18
CA LEU A 203 -17.55 17.20 3.37
C LEU A 203 -18.46 17.34 2.14
N LEU A 204 -18.76 16.22 1.45
CA LEU A 204 -19.72 16.23 0.35
C LEU A 204 -21.11 16.68 0.81
N ARG A 205 -21.54 16.27 2.00
CA ARG A 205 -22.85 16.63 2.54
C ARG A 205 -23.00 18.12 2.85
N GLN A 206 -21.91 18.81 3.15
CA GLN A 206 -21.93 20.27 3.29
C GLN A 206 -22.30 20.99 1.98
N LYS A 207 -22.07 20.34 0.82
CA LYS A 207 -22.41 20.89 -0.51
C LYS A 207 -23.69 20.29 -1.09
N TYR A 208 -23.96 19.02 -0.83
CA TYR A 208 -25.10 18.29 -1.39
C TYR A 208 -25.93 17.67 -0.27
N ASN A 209 -27.24 17.89 -0.28
CA ASN A 209 -28.08 17.30 0.73
C ASN A 209 -28.36 15.82 0.42
N PHE A 210 -27.87 14.92 1.27
CA PHE A 210 -28.17 13.49 1.23
C PHE A 210 -28.02 12.85 2.60
N GLU A 211 -28.62 11.68 2.77
CA GLU A 211 -28.57 10.90 4.00
C GLU A 211 -27.77 9.61 3.81
N TRP A 212 -27.07 9.19 4.87
CA TRP A 212 -26.47 7.87 4.96
C TRP A 212 -26.47 7.37 6.41
N ARG A 213 -26.43 6.05 6.61
CA ARG A 213 -26.66 5.40 7.92
C ARG A 213 -25.78 5.92 9.05
N HIS A 214 -24.52 6.22 8.74
CA HIS A 214 -23.49 6.60 9.70
C HIS A 214 -23.28 8.12 9.80
N MET A 215 -24.17 8.93 9.22
CA MET A 215 -23.98 10.38 9.11
C MET A 215 -23.87 11.07 10.46
N HIS A 216 -24.56 10.57 11.49
CA HIS A 216 -24.50 11.10 12.85
C HIS A 216 -23.19 10.78 13.57
N ASN A 217 -22.27 10.02 12.97
CA ASN A 217 -20.94 9.86 13.54
C ASN A 217 -20.00 11.01 13.15
N PHE A 218 -20.43 11.85 12.20
CA PHE A 218 -19.63 12.92 11.61
C PHE A 218 -20.39 14.24 11.76
N PHE A 219 -20.25 14.89 12.91
CA PHE A 219 -20.95 16.13 13.24
C PHE A 219 -20.05 17.36 13.07
N PHE A 220 -19.92 17.92 11.86
CA PHE A 220 -19.36 19.27 11.65
C PHE A 220 -19.90 19.89 10.36
#